data_AF-T0IKL8-F1
#
_entry.id   AF-T0IKL8-F1
#
_cell.length_a   1.000
_cell.length_b   1.000
_cell.length_c   1.000
_cell.angle_alpha   90.00
_cell.angle_beta   90.00
_cell.angle_gamma   90.00
#
_symmetry.space_group_name_H-M   'P 1'
#
loop_
_entity.id
_entity.type
_entity.pdbx_description
1 polymer ?
#
loop_
_entity_poly.entity_id
_entity_poly.type
_entity_poly.pdbx_seq_one_letter_code
_entity_poly.pdbx_strand_id
1 'polypeptide(L)'
;PAPQPGANPAVLTLDAAQAAPATAFRGATALDSYRALNCLTSAIYYEAGNEPEEGQRAVAQVVLNRVRSPLWPHSVCAVVYQGSERTDLRCQFTFSCDGSMTRGSDRQSWARARRIAQEALSGKVYAPVGLATFYHTLAVRPSWAPSLRPVAIIGAHIFYRMPGFQGAPAAFRVAYSGREYQSGPAPRPWMPAPVIASPVYDWAKADAPAILPVPSVTRPPEDEPALPESTIRPEYRNSGRPRI
;
A
#
# COMPACT_ATOMS: atom_id res chain seq x y z
N PRO A 1 17.33 -4.95 -36.60
CA PRO A 1 16.27 -3.93 -36.42
C PRO A 1 16.84 -2.67 -35.76
N ALA A 2 16.85 -1.54 -36.47
CA ALA A 2 17.29 -0.26 -35.90
C ALA A 2 16.34 0.18 -34.77
N PRO A 3 16.84 0.76 -33.67
CA PRO A 3 15.98 1.29 -32.60
C PRO A 3 15.15 2.46 -33.15
N GLN A 4 13.84 2.46 -32.88
CA GLN A 4 12.96 3.55 -33.27
C GLN A 4 13.33 4.83 -32.49
N PRO A 5 13.36 6.02 -33.15
CA PRO A 5 13.64 7.27 -32.47
C PRO A 5 12.52 7.58 -31.47
N GLY A 6 12.88 7.68 -30.17
CA GLY A 6 11.93 7.88 -29.07
C GLY A 6 11.73 6.69 -28.14
N ALA A 7 12.44 5.58 -28.33
CA ALA A 7 12.38 4.44 -27.41
C ALA A 7 12.97 4.81 -26.03
N ASN A 8 12.12 4.84 -25.00
CA ASN A 8 12.58 5.01 -23.63
C ASN A 8 13.44 3.79 -23.24
N PRO A 9 14.70 3.98 -22.79
CA PRO A 9 15.60 2.87 -22.46
C PRO A 9 15.08 1.95 -21.36
N ALA A 10 14.09 2.42 -20.57
CA ALA A 10 13.44 1.61 -19.55
C ALA A 10 12.39 0.63 -20.10
N VAL A 11 12.09 0.61 -21.40
CA VAL A 11 11.00 -0.20 -21.98
C VAL A 11 11.50 -1.08 -23.13
N LEU A 12 11.39 -2.39 -22.96
CA LEU A 12 11.63 -3.40 -23.99
C LEU A 12 10.33 -4.17 -24.26
N THR A 13 9.75 -3.97 -25.45
CA THR A 13 8.51 -4.65 -25.85
C THR A 13 8.82 -6.03 -26.43
N LEU A 14 8.13 -7.08 -25.96
CA LEU A 14 8.33 -8.48 -26.35
C LEU A 14 7.17 -9.03 -27.20
N ASP A 15 5.96 -8.50 -27.02
CA ASP A 15 4.76 -8.85 -27.79
C ASP A 15 4.01 -7.57 -28.16
N ALA A 16 3.41 -7.53 -29.34
CA ALA A 16 2.53 -6.44 -29.77
C ALA A 16 1.17 -6.57 -29.07
N ALA A 17 1.15 -6.29 -27.77
CA ALA A 17 -0.06 -6.41 -26.97
C ALA A 17 -0.99 -5.21 -27.21
N GLN A 18 -2.25 -5.49 -27.53
CA GLN A 18 -3.28 -4.46 -27.59
C GLN A 18 -3.41 -3.79 -26.21
N ALA A 19 -3.37 -2.46 -26.19
CA ALA A 19 -3.59 -1.70 -24.96
C ALA A 19 -5.01 -1.94 -24.40
N ALA A 20 -5.14 -1.91 -23.08
CA ALA A 20 -6.44 -1.91 -22.43
C ALA A 20 -7.26 -0.69 -22.90
N PRO A 21 -8.59 -0.82 -23.09
CA PRO A 21 -9.41 0.34 -23.42
C PRO A 21 -9.39 1.35 -22.28
N ALA A 22 -9.22 2.64 -22.62
CA ALA A 22 -9.21 3.73 -21.65
C ALA A 22 -10.55 3.80 -20.92
N THR A 23 -10.52 3.83 -19.59
CA THR A 23 -11.73 3.89 -18.76
C THR A 23 -11.37 4.54 -17.43
N ALA A 24 -12.20 5.48 -16.99
CA ALA A 24 -12.03 6.11 -15.69
C ALA A 24 -12.59 5.21 -14.57
N PHE A 25 -11.82 5.06 -13.49
CA PHE A 25 -12.18 4.30 -12.31
C PHE A 25 -12.73 5.25 -11.25
N ARG A 26 -13.98 5.67 -11.42
CA ARG A 26 -14.65 6.61 -10.51
C ARG A 26 -15.37 5.85 -9.40
N GLY A 27 -15.05 6.17 -8.14
CA GLY A 27 -15.76 5.61 -7.00
C GLY A 27 -17.22 6.10 -6.96
N ALA A 28 -18.11 5.30 -6.38
CA ALA A 28 -19.51 5.63 -6.17
C ALA A 28 -19.68 6.84 -5.23
N THR A 29 -18.69 7.07 -4.36
CA THR A 29 -18.58 8.25 -3.50
C THR A 29 -17.19 8.88 -3.58
N ALA A 30 -17.05 10.09 -3.04
CA ALA A 30 -15.74 10.72 -2.86
C ALA A 30 -14.82 9.89 -1.96
N LEU A 31 -15.37 9.24 -0.93
CA LEU A 31 -14.63 8.33 -0.06
C LEU A 31 -14.14 7.10 -0.83
N ASP A 32 -15.00 6.48 -1.64
CA ASP A 32 -14.59 5.35 -2.50
C ASP A 32 -13.46 5.76 -3.46
N SER A 33 -13.55 6.95 -4.06
CA SER A 33 -12.52 7.47 -4.96
C SER A 33 -11.18 7.72 -4.23
N TYR A 34 -11.25 8.26 -3.00
CA TYR A 34 -10.07 8.44 -2.15
C TYR A 34 -9.44 7.10 -1.77
N ARG A 35 -10.25 6.10 -1.43
CA ARG A 35 -9.79 4.75 -1.08
C ARG A 35 -9.11 4.06 -2.26
N ALA A 36 -9.72 4.10 -3.45
CA ALA A 36 -9.12 3.57 -4.68
C ALA A 36 -7.75 4.22 -4.96
N LEU A 37 -7.67 5.56 -4.82
CA LEU A 37 -6.42 6.30 -4.98
C LEU A 37 -5.35 5.82 -3.99
N ASN A 38 -5.69 5.72 -2.70
CA ASN A 38 -4.74 5.26 -1.69
C ASN A 38 -4.28 3.82 -1.94
N CYS A 39 -5.18 2.90 -2.26
CA CYS A 39 -4.85 1.50 -2.53
C CYS A 39 -3.92 1.36 -3.73
N LEU A 40 -4.22 2.05 -4.85
CA LEU A 40 -3.35 2.04 -6.02
C LEU A 40 -2.00 2.71 -5.74
N THR A 41 -1.99 3.80 -4.97
CA THR A 41 -0.75 4.47 -4.55
C THR A 41 0.13 3.52 -3.73
N SER A 42 -0.43 2.80 -2.76
CA SER A 42 0.31 1.81 -1.97
C SER A 42 0.91 0.73 -2.85
N ALA A 43 0.13 0.16 -3.78
CA ALA A 43 0.64 -0.85 -4.70
C ALA A 43 1.82 -0.33 -5.52
N ILE A 44 1.70 0.85 -6.12
CA ILE A 44 2.79 1.45 -6.92
C ILE A 44 4.02 1.73 -6.04
N TYR A 45 3.83 2.31 -4.86
CA TYR A 45 4.93 2.68 -3.97
C TYR A 45 5.73 1.47 -3.51
N TYR A 46 5.06 0.42 -3.04
CA TYR A 46 5.75 -0.74 -2.47
C TYR A 46 6.30 -1.69 -3.53
N GLU A 47 5.71 -1.75 -4.72
CA GLU A 47 6.15 -2.65 -5.79
C GLU A 47 7.14 -1.99 -6.77
N ALA A 48 7.05 -0.67 -6.96
CA ALA A 48 7.78 0.05 -7.99
C ALA A 48 8.27 1.44 -7.55
N GLY A 49 8.28 1.76 -6.25
CA GLY A 49 8.69 3.08 -5.76
C GLY A 49 10.11 3.49 -6.14
N ASN A 50 11.00 2.50 -6.30
CA ASN A 50 12.39 2.67 -6.73
C ASN A 50 12.60 2.47 -8.24
N GLU A 51 11.53 2.17 -8.98
CA GLU A 51 11.59 2.01 -10.44
C GLU A 51 11.46 3.38 -11.14
N PRO A 52 11.89 3.47 -12.42
CA PRO A 52 11.51 4.55 -13.31
C PRO A 52 9.98 4.75 -13.34
N GLU A 53 9.53 5.93 -13.75
CA GLU A 53 8.10 6.25 -13.83
C GLU A 53 7.33 5.26 -14.72
N GLU A 54 7.98 4.72 -15.75
CA GLU A 54 7.49 3.67 -16.63
C GLU A 54 7.14 2.39 -15.87
N GLY A 55 7.99 1.97 -14.91
CA GLY A 55 7.74 0.80 -14.06
C GLY A 55 6.56 1.03 -13.11
N GLN A 56 6.43 2.24 -12.58
CA GLN A 56 5.30 2.62 -11.73
C GLN A 56 3.96 2.63 -12.51
N ARG A 57 3.96 3.19 -13.73
CA ARG A 57 2.81 3.15 -14.64
C ARG A 57 2.45 1.71 -15.05
N ALA A 58 3.46 0.85 -15.24
CA ALA A 58 3.28 -0.55 -15.57
C ALA A 58 2.55 -1.32 -14.45
N VAL A 59 3.00 -1.18 -13.20
CA VAL A 59 2.33 -1.79 -12.04
C VAL A 59 0.90 -1.25 -11.89
N ALA A 60 0.71 0.06 -12.02
CA ALA A 60 -0.62 0.67 -11.97
C ALA A 60 -1.57 0.05 -12.99
N GLN A 61 -1.12 -0.08 -14.24
CA GLN A 61 -1.90 -0.67 -15.31
C GLN A 61 -2.22 -2.14 -15.09
N VAL A 62 -1.28 -2.94 -14.53
CA VAL A 62 -1.56 -4.34 -14.15
C VAL A 62 -2.68 -4.44 -13.13
N VAL A 63 -2.67 -3.60 -12.09
CA VAL A 63 -3.75 -3.58 -11.08
C VAL A 63 -5.10 -3.28 -11.74
N LEU A 64 -5.15 -2.27 -12.61
CA LEU A 64 -6.40 -1.88 -13.30
C LEU A 64 -6.84 -2.94 -14.33
N ASN A 65 -5.91 -3.64 -14.97
CA ASN A 65 -6.20 -4.78 -15.84
C ASN A 65 -6.86 -5.91 -15.04
N ARG A 66 -6.36 -6.21 -13.83
CA ARG A 66 -6.96 -7.21 -12.93
C ARG A 66 -8.39 -6.82 -12.55
N VAL A 67 -8.65 -5.57 -12.18
CA VAL A 67 -10.01 -5.09 -11.85
C VAL A 67 -11.01 -5.37 -12.98
N ARG A 68 -10.56 -5.27 -14.24
CA ARG A 68 -11.39 -5.48 -15.43
C ARG A 68 -11.50 -6.92 -15.90
N SER A 69 -10.76 -7.83 -15.30
CA SER A 69 -10.73 -9.25 -15.67
C SER A 69 -11.68 -10.05 -14.77
N PRO A 70 -12.35 -11.10 -15.29
CA PRO A 70 -13.22 -11.96 -14.49
C PRO A 70 -12.46 -12.84 -13.48
N LEU A 71 -11.13 -12.90 -13.55
CA LEU A 71 -10.30 -13.74 -12.69
C LEU A 71 -9.90 -13.06 -11.36
N TRP A 72 -10.19 -11.77 -11.21
CA TRP A 72 -9.82 -10.98 -10.01
C TRP A 72 -11.01 -10.20 -9.46
N PRO A 73 -10.91 -9.71 -8.21
CA PRO A 73 -11.90 -8.79 -7.65
C PRO A 73 -12.09 -7.52 -8.49
N HIS A 74 -13.29 -6.95 -8.44
CA HIS A 74 -13.70 -5.82 -9.29
C HIS A 74 -13.58 -4.46 -8.58
N SER A 75 -12.72 -4.36 -7.56
CA SER A 75 -12.36 -3.10 -6.89
C SER A 75 -10.85 -2.99 -6.76
N VAL A 76 -10.32 -1.77 -6.74
CA VAL A 76 -8.87 -1.54 -6.68
C VAL A 76 -8.33 -2.05 -5.36
N CYS A 77 -8.96 -1.71 -4.23
CA CYS A 77 -8.49 -2.16 -2.93
C CYS A 77 -8.58 -3.68 -2.77
N ALA A 78 -9.63 -4.30 -3.30
CA ALA A 78 -9.78 -5.76 -3.24
C ALA A 78 -8.70 -6.48 -4.06
N VAL A 79 -8.26 -5.94 -5.21
CA VAL A 79 -7.12 -6.48 -5.97
C VAL A 79 -5.81 -6.29 -5.20
N VAL A 80 -5.57 -5.11 -4.63
CA VAL A 80 -4.32 -4.77 -3.94
C VAL A 80 -4.13 -5.57 -2.67
N TYR A 81 -5.20 -5.82 -1.91
CA TYR A 81 -5.13 -6.53 -0.63
C TYR A 81 -5.62 -7.98 -0.71
N GLN A 82 -5.76 -8.53 -1.91
CA GLN A 82 -6.17 -9.92 -2.11
C GLN A 82 -5.23 -10.89 -1.37
N GLY A 83 -5.81 -11.76 -0.54
CA GLY A 83 -5.07 -12.76 0.23
C GLY A 83 -4.55 -12.25 1.58
N SER A 84 -4.70 -10.96 1.90
CA SER A 84 -4.27 -10.41 3.20
C SER A 84 -5.09 -10.93 4.39
N GLU A 85 -6.28 -11.44 4.12
CA GLU A 85 -7.16 -12.14 5.08
C GLU A 85 -6.68 -13.55 5.43
N ARG A 86 -5.72 -14.10 4.68
CA ARG A 86 -5.25 -15.47 4.86
C ARG A 86 -4.22 -15.56 5.99
N THR A 87 -4.27 -16.66 6.74
CA THR A 87 -3.31 -16.94 7.82
C THR A 87 -1.96 -17.49 7.34
N ASP A 88 -1.88 -17.96 6.08
CA ASP A 88 -0.68 -18.54 5.48
C ASP A 88 0.27 -17.51 4.82
N LEU A 89 -0.02 -16.22 4.98
CA LEU A 89 0.77 -15.09 4.46
C LEU A 89 0.96 -15.07 2.93
N ARG A 90 0.11 -15.81 2.18
CA ARG A 90 0.16 -15.84 0.71
C ARG A 90 -0.64 -14.69 0.11
N CYS A 91 -0.05 -13.51 0.14
CA CYS A 91 -0.69 -12.28 -0.29
C CYS A 91 -0.31 -11.93 -1.73
N GLN A 92 -1.27 -11.38 -2.50
CA GLN A 92 -1.03 -11.03 -3.90
C GLN A 92 0.10 -10.00 -4.05
N PHE A 93 0.18 -9.08 -3.10
CA PHE A 93 1.28 -8.13 -2.96
C PHE A 93 1.90 -8.31 -1.58
N THR A 94 3.20 -8.63 -1.55
CA THR A 94 3.91 -9.06 -0.32
C THR A 94 3.86 -7.99 0.77
N PHE A 95 3.90 -6.70 0.39
CA PHE A 95 3.85 -5.58 1.34
C PHE A 95 2.60 -5.57 2.24
N SER A 96 1.53 -6.22 1.79
CA SER A 96 0.28 -6.33 2.54
C SER A 96 0.40 -7.27 3.75
N CYS A 97 1.45 -8.10 3.82
CA CYS A 97 1.57 -9.19 4.80
C CYS A 97 2.93 -9.30 5.49
N ASP A 98 3.96 -8.64 4.96
CA ASP A 98 5.32 -8.62 5.52
C ASP A 98 5.55 -7.49 6.57
N GLY A 99 4.53 -6.67 6.84
CA GLY A 99 4.63 -5.54 7.77
C GLY A 99 5.25 -4.27 7.18
N SER A 100 5.55 -4.22 5.88
CA SER A 100 6.15 -3.06 5.21
C SER A 100 5.36 -1.77 5.38
N MET A 101 4.04 -1.87 5.54
CA MET A 101 3.14 -0.74 5.77
C MET A 101 3.27 -0.09 7.16
N THR A 102 3.95 -0.73 8.11
CA THR A 102 4.19 -0.15 9.45
C THR A 102 5.32 0.89 9.43
N ARG A 103 6.16 0.88 8.39
CA ARG A 103 7.24 1.84 8.20
C ARG A 103 6.68 3.11 7.57
N GLY A 104 7.16 4.27 8.01
CA GLY A 104 6.83 5.55 7.38
C GLY A 104 7.23 5.55 5.90
N SER A 105 6.39 6.15 5.04
CA SER A 105 6.67 6.30 3.62
C SER A 105 7.58 7.49 3.33
N ASP A 106 8.52 7.36 2.39
CA ASP A 106 9.23 8.51 1.85
C ASP A 106 8.25 9.44 1.11
N ARG A 107 8.24 10.72 1.50
CA ARG A 107 7.25 11.70 1.03
C ARG A 107 7.33 11.93 -0.48
N GLN A 108 8.53 11.99 -1.04
CA GLN A 108 8.70 12.28 -2.47
C GLN A 108 8.26 11.10 -3.33
N SER A 109 8.69 9.89 -2.95
CA SER A 109 8.37 8.66 -3.67
C SER A 109 6.88 8.34 -3.56
N TRP A 110 6.27 8.58 -2.39
CA TRP A 110 4.83 8.48 -2.23
C TRP A 110 4.06 9.48 -3.10
N ALA A 111 4.51 10.74 -3.16
CA ALA A 111 3.87 11.75 -4.01
C ALA A 111 3.95 11.39 -5.50
N ARG A 112 5.07 10.84 -5.97
CA ARG A 112 5.21 10.33 -7.34
C ARG A 112 4.24 9.18 -7.61
N ALA A 113 4.20 8.18 -6.73
CA ALA A 113 3.29 7.04 -6.84
C ALA A 113 1.81 7.50 -6.86
N ARG A 114 1.46 8.48 -6.02
CA ARG A 114 0.11 9.04 -5.94
C ARG A 114 -0.30 9.76 -7.22
N ARG A 115 0.61 10.57 -7.80
CA ARG A 115 0.34 11.22 -9.10
C ARG A 115 0.06 10.19 -10.19
N ILE A 116 0.89 9.15 -10.27
CA ILE A 116 0.72 8.09 -11.28
C ILE A 116 -0.59 7.32 -11.06
N ALA A 117 -0.95 7.05 -9.80
CA ALA A 117 -2.25 6.46 -9.47
C ALA A 117 -3.42 7.34 -9.93
N GLN A 118 -3.35 8.66 -9.71
CA GLN A 118 -4.38 9.61 -10.17
C GLN A 118 -4.53 9.59 -11.69
N GLU A 119 -3.41 9.60 -12.43
CA GLU A 119 -3.41 9.53 -13.89
C GLU A 119 -4.02 8.22 -14.39
N ALA A 120 -3.65 7.08 -13.79
CA ALA A 120 -4.17 5.77 -14.17
C ALA A 120 -5.68 5.67 -13.89
N LEU A 121 -6.14 6.11 -12.71
CA LEU A 121 -7.56 6.11 -12.34
C LEU A 121 -8.41 7.07 -13.18
N SER A 122 -7.83 8.15 -13.71
CA SER A 122 -8.52 9.04 -14.64
C SER A 122 -8.67 8.47 -16.05
N GLY A 123 -8.06 7.31 -16.31
CA GLY A 123 -8.17 6.56 -17.56
C GLY A 123 -6.93 6.65 -18.46
N LYS A 124 -5.80 7.18 -17.97
CA LYS A 124 -4.55 7.16 -18.72
C LYS A 124 -4.04 5.72 -18.81
N VAL A 125 -3.98 5.20 -20.04
CA VAL A 125 -3.53 3.82 -20.31
C VAL A 125 -2.04 3.80 -20.56
N TYR A 126 -1.35 2.86 -19.92
CA TYR A 126 0.06 2.58 -20.22
C TYR A 126 0.17 1.42 -21.23
N ALA A 127 0.18 1.77 -22.51
CA ALA A 127 0.13 0.82 -23.62
C ALA A 127 1.23 -0.28 -23.62
N PRO A 128 2.49 -0.03 -23.23
CA PRO A 128 3.56 -1.03 -23.33
C PRO A 128 3.31 -2.33 -22.56
N VAL A 129 2.49 -2.33 -21.50
CA VAL A 129 2.14 -3.57 -20.78
C VAL A 129 0.87 -4.25 -21.31
N GLY A 130 0.18 -3.64 -22.27
CA GLY A 130 -1.06 -4.18 -22.84
C GLY A 130 -2.06 -4.65 -21.79
N LEU A 131 -2.41 -5.94 -21.88
CA LEU A 131 -3.33 -6.65 -20.97
C LEU A 131 -2.61 -7.51 -19.94
N ALA A 132 -1.36 -7.17 -19.58
CA ALA A 132 -0.63 -7.91 -18.56
C ALA A 132 -1.37 -7.90 -17.23
N THR A 133 -1.42 -9.06 -16.58
CA THR A 133 -2.01 -9.27 -15.24
C THR A 133 -1.02 -9.88 -14.27
N PHE A 134 0.18 -10.23 -14.74
CA PHE A 134 1.26 -10.80 -13.95
C PHE A 134 2.56 -10.08 -14.24
N TYR A 135 3.44 -10.03 -13.26
CA TYR A 135 4.82 -9.61 -13.43
C TYR A 135 5.68 -10.25 -12.34
N HIS A 136 6.99 -10.24 -12.56
CA HIS A 136 7.97 -10.51 -11.52
C HIS A 136 9.25 -9.72 -11.79
N THR A 137 10.10 -9.59 -10.77
CA THR A 137 11.42 -8.99 -10.93
C THR A 137 12.31 -9.90 -11.77
N LEU A 138 13.25 -9.33 -12.53
CA LEU A 138 14.21 -10.12 -13.32
C LEU A 138 15.15 -10.97 -12.45
N ALA A 139 15.22 -10.70 -11.15
CA ALA A 139 16.03 -11.42 -10.18
C ALA A 139 15.46 -12.80 -9.79
N VAL A 140 14.20 -13.09 -10.12
CA VAL A 140 13.54 -14.35 -9.75
C VAL A 140 12.95 -15.06 -10.98
N ARG A 141 12.74 -16.38 -10.86
CA ARG A 141 12.11 -17.22 -11.90
C ARG A 141 10.98 -18.06 -11.32
N PRO A 142 9.75 -17.53 -11.25
CA PRO A 142 8.62 -18.28 -10.72
C PRO A 142 8.19 -19.40 -11.68
N SER A 143 7.73 -20.52 -11.12
CA SER A 143 7.32 -21.72 -11.88
C SER A 143 6.14 -21.48 -12.83
N TRP A 144 5.31 -20.46 -12.57
CA TRP A 144 4.19 -20.10 -13.42
C TRP A 144 4.59 -19.32 -14.68
N ALA A 145 5.77 -18.68 -14.72
CA ALA A 145 6.17 -17.79 -15.81
C ALA A 145 6.15 -18.47 -17.20
N PRO A 146 6.65 -19.71 -17.36
CA PRO A 146 6.60 -20.42 -18.65
C PRO A 146 5.19 -20.70 -19.18
N SER A 147 4.17 -20.67 -18.32
CA SER A 147 2.78 -20.91 -18.70
C SER A 147 2.07 -19.66 -19.23
N LEU A 148 2.72 -18.49 -19.17
CA LEU A 148 2.16 -17.20 -19.59
C LEU A 148 2.88 -16.64 -20.81
N ARG A 149 2.29 -15.61 -21.44
CA ARG A 149 2.91 -14.92 -22.57
C ARG A 149 3.61 -13.63 -22.11
N PRO A 150 4.94 -13.50 -22.28
CA PRO A 150 5.64 -12.27 -21.94
C PRO A 150 5.22 -11.14 -22.89
N VAL A 151 5.06 -9.95 -22.34
CA VAL A 151 4.56 -8.77 -23.06
C VAL A 151 5.63 -7.70 -23.18
N ALA A 152 6.28 -7.37 -22.06
CA ALA A 152 7.33 -6.35 -22.02
C ALA A 152 8.24 -6.55 -20.81
N ILE A 153 9.45 -6.04 -20.91
CA ILE A 153 10.36 -5.79 -19.79
C ILE A 153 10.39 -4.28 -19.57
N ILE A 154 10.10 -3.84 -18.36
CA ILE A 154 10.04 -2.43 -17.99
C ILE A 154 10.74 -2.23 -16.66
N GLY A 155 11.81 -1.43 -16.66
CA GLY A 155 12.72 -1.34 -15.52
C GLY A 155 13.25 -2.71 -15.12
N ALA A 156 13.14 -3.07 -13.84
CA ALA A 156 13.57 -4.36 -13.29
C ALA A 156 12.51 -5.47 -13.38
N HIS A 157 11.40 -5.25 -14.11
CA HIS A 157 10.26 -6.17 -14.15
C HIS A 157 10.00 -6.72 -15.55
N ILE A 158 9.58 -7.99 -15.61
CA ILE A 158 9.00 -8.60 -16.81
C ILE A 158 7.50 -8.83 -16.60
N PHE A 159 6.69 -8.43 -17.57
CA PHE A 159 5.23 -8.43 -17.54
C PHE A 159 4.66 -9.52 -18.44
N TYR A 160 3.57 -10.16 -18.00
CA TYR A 160 2.94 -11.27 -18.71
C TYR A 160 1.43 -11.12 -18.77
N ARG A 161 0.86 -11.64 -19.86
CA ARG A 161 -0.58 -11.84 -20.05
C ARG A 161 -0.92 -13.32 -20.07
N MET A 162 -2.17 -13.63 -19.75
CA MET A 162 -2.71 -14.98 -19.90
C MET A 162 -2.69 -15.43 -21.37
N PRO A 163 -2.49 -16.73 -21.64
CA PRO A 163 -2.74 -17.28 -22.98
C PRO A 163 -4.25 -17.39 -23.26
N GLY A 164 -4.60 -17.46 -24.55
CA GLY A 164 -5.99 -17.68 -24.99
C GLY A 164 -6.93 -16.53 -24.66
N PHE A 165 -8.22 -16.85 -24.46
CA PHE A 165 -9.29 -15.88 -24.25
C PHE A 165 -9.05 -14.98 -23.03
N GLN A 166 -8.51 -15.53 -21.93
CA GLN A 166 -8.31 -14.79 -20.69
C GLN A 166 -7.27 -13.66 -20.78
N GLY A 167 -6.44 -13.65 -21.83
CA GLY A 167 -5.51 -12.56 -22.13
C GLY A 167 -5.90 -11.73 -23.35
N ALA A 168 -7.08 -11.97 -23.93
CA ALA A 168 -7.60 -11.22 -25.07
C ALA A 168 -8.43 -10.01 -24.60
N PRO A 169 -8.51 -8.92 -25.37
CA PRO A 169 -9.28 -7.72 -25.00
C PRO A 169 -10.74 -8.00 -24.61
N ALA A 170 -11.36 -8.99 -25.24
CA ALA A 170 -12.74 -9.39 -24.96
C ALA A 170 -12.99 -9.86 -23.52
N ALA A 171 -11.97 -10.36 -22.81
CA ALA A 171 -12.09 -10.76 -21.41
C ALA A 171 -12.08 -9.56 -20.44
N PHE A 172 -11.50 -8.42 -20.82
CA PHE A 172 -11.30 -7.25 -19.94
C PHE A 172 -12.50 -6.29 -19.95
N ARG A 173 -13.70 -6.85 -19.90
CA ARG A 173 -14.98 -6.12 -19.98
C ARG A 173 -15.67 -5.94 -18.65
N VAL A 174 -15.11 -6.48 -17.56
CA VAL A 174 -15.74 -6.36 -16.24
C VAL A 174 -15.68 -4.92 -15.78
N ALA A 175 -16.83 -4.42 -15.31
CA ALA A 175 -16.96 -3.07 -14.81
C ALA A 175 -16.31 -2.96 -13.42
N TYR A 176 -15.62 -1.84 -13.20
CA TYR A 176 -15.20 -1.46 -11.85
C TYR A 176 -16.44 -1.26 -10.97
N SER A 177 -16.45 -1.89 -9.79
CA SER A 177 -17.59 -1.86 -8.85
C SER A 177 -17.91 -0.47 -8.30
N GLY A 178 -16.94 0.44 -8.30
CA GLY A 178 -17.09 1.77 -7.70
C GLY A 178 -17.11 1.78 -6.17
N ARG A 179 -17.15 0.62 -5.50
CA ARG A 179 -17.21 0.50 -4.04
C ARG A 179 -15.88 0.01 -3.51
N GLU A 180 -15.30 0.77 -2.57
CA GLU A 180 -14.02 0.44 -1.95
C GLU A 180 -14.21 0.30 -0.44
N TYR A 181 -14.17 -0.93 0.07
CA TYR A 181 -14.51 -1.20 1.48
C TYR A 181 -13.39 -0.82 2.46
N GLN A 182 -12.15 -1.30 2.24
CA GLN A 182 -11.03 -1.11 3.15
C GLN A 182 -9.74 -0.69 2.41
N SER A 183 -9.14 0.42 2.84
CA SER A 183 -7.83 0.88 2.35
C SER A 183 -6.71 0.37 3.24
N GLY A 184 -6.51 -0.95 3.23
CA GLY A 184 -5.48 -1.63 4.00
C GLY A 184 -5.65 -3.14 3.96
N PRO A 185 -4.63 -3.90 4.38
CA PRO A 185 -4.75 -5.33 4.55
C PRO A 185 -5.84 -5.66 5.56
N ALA A 186 -6.41 -6.86 5.45
CA ALA A 186 -7.40 -7.35 6.39
C ALA A 186 -6.83 -7.25 7.82
N PRO A 187 -7.63 -6.76 8.79
CA PRO A 187 -7.17 -6.69 10.17
C PRO A 187 -6.87 -8.11 10.64
N ARG A 188 -5.64 -8.37 11.08
CA ARG A 188 -5.34 -9.66 11.71
C ARG A 188 -6.13 -9.74 13.01
N PRO A 189 -6.88 -10.82 13.26
CA PRO A 189 -7.48 -11.00 14.57
C PRO A 189 -6.35 -10.93 15.59
N TRP A 190 -6.46 -9.98 16.52
CA TRP A 190 -5.51 -9.88 17.62
C TRP A 190 -5.62 -11.19 18.40
N MET A 191 -4.62 -12.06 18.29
CA MET A 191 -4.50 -13.16 19.23
C MET A 191 -4.09 -12.51 20.55
N PRO A 192 -4.91 -12.56 21.61
CA PRO A 192 -4.44 -12.12 22.91
C PRO A 192 -3.14 -12.86 23.21
N ALA A 193 -2.11 -12.13 23.60
CA ALA A 193 -0.93 -12.77 24.17
C ALA A 193 -1.42 -13.74 25.25
N PRO A 194 -0.87 -14.97 25.34
CA PRO A 194 -1.25 -15.86 26.43
C PRO A 194 -1.06 -15.06 27.72
N VAL A 195 -2.14 -14.96 28.50
CA VAL A 195 -2.08 -14.40 29.84
C VAL A 195 -1.13 -15.31 30.60
N ILE A 196 0.13 -14.92 30.67
CA ILE A 196 1.06 -15.50 31.62
C ILE A 196 0.41 -15.13 32.95
N ALA A 197 -0.10 -16.12 33.67
CA ALA A 197 -0.62 -15.88 35.01
C ALA A 197 0.51 -15.18 35.78
N SER A 198 0.33 -13.90 36.08
CA SER A 198 1.22 -13.22 37.00
C SER A 198 1.31 -14.09 38.25
N PRO A 199 2.50 -14.36 38.80
CA PRO A 199 2.56 -15.06 40.07
C PRO A 199 1.68 -14.29 41.05
N VAL A 200 0.71 -14.99 41.63
CA VAL A 200 -0.16 -14.40 42.64
C VAL A 200 0.76 -13.98 43.77
N TYR A 201 1.01 -12.68 43.88
CA TYR A 201 1.80 -12.14 44.98
C TYR A 201 0.89 -12.19 46.21
N ASP A 202 1.14 -13.19 47.06
CA ASP A 202 0.42 -13.39 48.31
C ASP A 202 0.90 -12.35 49.32
N TRP A 203 0.36 -11.14 49.21
CA TRP A 203 0.67 -10.00 50.07
C TRP A 203 0.41 -10.28 51.55
N ALA A 204 -0.35 -11.34 51.88
CA ALA A 204 -0.58 -11.79 53.24
C ALA A 204 0.63 -12.48 53.89
N LYS A 205 1.64 -12.88 53.11
CA LYS A 205 2.91 -13.48 53.60
C LYS A 205 4.12 -12.55 53.49
N ALA A 206 3.91 -11.30 53.09
CA ALA A 206 5.00 -10.32 53.10
C ALA A 206 5.27 -9.88 54.54
N ASP A 207 6.43 -10.25 55.09
CA ASP A 207 6.91 -9.69 56.35
C ASP A 207 6.98 -8.16 56.21
N ALA A 208 6.39 -7.44 57.17
CA ALA A 208 6.43 -5.99 57.16
C ALA A 208 7.89 -5.51 57.15
N PRO A 209 8.32 -4.69 56.18
CA PRO A 209 9.68 -4.20 56.17
C PRO A 209 9.91 -3.35 57.43
N ALA A 210 11.03 -3.59 58.11
CA ALA A 210 11.43 -2.78 59.25
C ALA A 210 11.53 -1.30 58.82
N ILE A 211 10.72 -0.44 59.46
CA ILE A 211 10.74 1.00 59.23
C ILE A 211 12.08 1.51 59.77
N LEU A 212 13.01 1.81 58.86
CA LEU A 212 14.22 2.54 59.21
C LEU A 212 13.84 4.01 59.48
N PRO A 213 14.38 4.65 60.52
CA PRO A 213 14.12 6.06 60.78
C PRO A 213 14.66 6.91 59.62
N VAL A 214 13.79 7.76 59.07
CA VAL A 214 14.10 8.67 57.96
C VAL A 214 14.98 9.80 58.51
N PRO A 215 16.14 10.12 57.91
CA PRO A 215 16.93 11.27 58.34
C PRO A 215 16.15 12.57 58.10
N SER A 216 16.14 13.44 59.11
CA SER A 216 15.51 14.76 59.05
C SER A 216 16.20 15.63 58.00
N VAL A 217 15.57 15.82 56.85
CA VAL A 217 16.03 16.77 55.83
C VAL A 217 15.55 18.16 56.24
N THR A 218 16.48 19.04 56.58
CA THR A 218 16.20 20.46 56.78
C THR A 218 15.79 21.09 55.44
N ARG A 219 14.59 21.65 55.39
CA ARG A 219 14.00 22.27 54.20
C ARG A 219 14.74 23.59 53.86
N PRO A 220 15.28 23.79 52.64
CA PRO A 220 15.73 25.11 52.20
C PRO A 220 14.53 26.07 52.04
N PRO A 221 14.73 27.41 52.06
CA PRO A 221 13.63 28.36 51.93
C PRO A 221 12.90 28.19 50.59
N GLU A 222 11.57 28.32 50.63
CA GLU A 222 10.70 28.25 49.45
C GLU A 222 10.90 29.47 48.54
N ASP A 223 11.48 29.27 47.36
CA ASP A 223 11.11 30.05 46.18
C ASP A 223 10.07 29.21 45.41
N GLU A 224 8.82 29.66 45.35
CA GLU A 224 7.77 28.99 44.56
C GLU A 224 8.13 28.99 43.07
N PRO A 225 8.27 27.83 42.41
CA PRO A 225 8.38 27.80 40.96
C PRO A 225 6.96 27.91 40.36
N ALA A 226 6.65 29.09 39.82
CA ALA A 226 5.50 29.28 38.95
C ALA A 226 5.49 28.24 37.81
N LEU A 227 4.31 27.72 37.49
CA LEU A 227 4.12 26.79 36.37
C LEU A 227 4.71 27.39 35.07
N PRO A 228 5.41 26.59 34.24
CA PRO A 228 6.00 27.11 33.01
C PRO A 228 4.91 27.61 32.06
N GLU A 229 4.96 28.90 31.71
CA GLU A 229 4.04 29.50 30.76
C GLU A 229 4.26 28.94 29.34
N SER A 230 3.15 28.75 28.62
CA SER A 230 3.15 28.28 27.24
C SER A 230 3.88 29.25 26.31
N THR A 231 4.84 28.75 25.54
CA THR A 231 5.59 29.49 24.49
C THR A 231 4.78 29.72 23.21
N ILE A 232 3.48 29.38 23.18
CA ILE A 232 2.61 29.57 22.03
C ILE A 232 2.21 31.05 21.94
N ARG A 233 2.54 31.69 20.82
CA ARG A 233 2.19 33.08 20.55
C ARG A 233 0.66 33.31 20.66
N PRO A 234 0.21 34.45 21.22
CA PRO A 234 -1.21 34.68 21.51
C PRO A 234 -2.13 34.50 20.30
N GLU A 235 -1.66 34.86 19.10
CA GLU A 235 -2.45 34.77 17.87
C GLU A 235 -2.82 33.33 17.44
N TYR A 236 -2.09 32.30 17.90
CA TYR A 236 -2.32 30.90 17.50
C TYR A 236 -3.03 30.05 18.57
N ARG A 237 -3.37 30.64 19.72
CA ARG A 237 -3.93 29.91 20.86
C ARG A 237 -5.32 29.30 20.59
N ASN A 238 -6.04 29.79 19.59
CA ASN A 238 -7.43 29.40 19.28
C ASN A 238 -7.67 28.96 17.82
N SER A 239 -6.62 28.64 17.06
CA SER A 239 -6.73 28.31 15.62
C SER A 239 -7.51 27.02 15.30
N GLY A 240 -7.80 26.18 16.30
CA GLY A 240 -8.53 24.92 16.16
C GLY A 240 -10.01 24.95 16.55
N ARG A 241 -10.59 26.10 16.90
CA ARG A 241 -12.03 26.17 17.17
C ARG A 241 -12.81 26.29 15.86
N PRO A 242 -13.73 25.35 15.54
CA PRO A 242 -14.60 25.52 14.39
C PRO A 242 -15.46 26.77 14.61
N ARG A 243 -15.43 27.69 13.64
CA ARG A 243 -16.36 28.83 13.62
C ARG A 243 -17.71 28.28 13.16
N ILE A 244 -18.68 28.30 14.08
CA ILE A 244 -20.10 28.11 13.79
C ILE A 244 -20.58 29.33 12.99
#